data_AF-A0A9X9QBK9-F1
#
_entry.id   AF-A0A9X9QBK9-F1
#
_cell.length_a   1.000
_cell.length_b   1.000
_cell.length_c   1.000
_cell.angle_alpha   90.00
_cell.angle_beta   90.00
_cell.angle_gamma   90.00
#
_symmetry.space_group_name_H-M   'P 1'
#
loop_
_entity.id
_entity.type
_entity.pdbx_description
1 polymer ?
#
loop_
_entity_poly.entity_id
_entity_poly.type
_entity_poly.pdbx_seq_one_letter_code
_entity_poly.pdbx_strand_id
1 'polypeptide(L)'
;MTSNGHNFDDPDRSKPKKHRPGFAVGPDNLPDGTYRRKVIKIKKDLIQKAKVKKSYAKLKAREPVDTIPIKNPTSETLSADVPLQLHPDRQSMLKAPIEKATPPPNRASDTARHRAKKPGYFEKEQAIAEQKKAELKAKQIEYERRSNEKSQKMKERERIRRKMAQARTGGKNGQRKLGRESVVLLEKVKKLVG
;
A
#
# COMPACT_ATOMS: atom_id res chain seq x y z
N MET A 1 -91.26 -19.36 -2.31
CA MET A 1 -90.20 -18.80 -1.44
C MET A 1 -88.92 -18.73 -2.25
N THR A 2 -88.72 -17.63 -2.95
CA THR A 2 -87.51 -17.31 -3.70
C THR A 2 -86.60 -16.45 -2.82
N SER A 3 -85.29 -16.72 -2.82
CA SER A 3 -84.24 -15.72 -3.08
C SER A 3 -82.85 -16.20 -2.61
N ASN A 4 -81.89 -16.01 -3.51
CA ASN A 4 -80.51 -15.57 -3.31
C ASN A 4 -79.61 -16.45 -2.41
N GLY A 5 -78.55 -17.12 -2.90
CA GLY A 5 -77.59 -16.64 -3.90
C GLY A 5 -76.54 -15.73 -3.24
N HIS A 6 -75.51 -16.32 -2.63
CA HIS A 6 -74.20 -15.69 -2.50
C HIS A 6 -73.11 -16.75 -2.30
N ASN A 7 -72.50 -17.13 -3.43
CA ASN A 7 -71.15 -17.67 -3.43
C ASN A 7 -70.24 -16.54 -2.91
N PHE A 8 -69.63 -16.74 -1.75
CA PHE A 8 -68.50 -15.91 -1.33
C PHE A 8 -67.27 -16.38 -2.12
N ASP A 9 -67.11 -15.82 -3.31
CA ASP A 9 -65.82 -15.72 -3.98
C ASP A 9 -64.91 -14.84 -3.10
N ASP A 10 -64.26 -15.43 -2.09
CA ASP A 10 -63.16 -14.81 -1.36
C ASP A 10 -61.94 -14.70 -2.31
N PRO A 11 -61.57 -13.50 -2.81
CA PRO A 11 -60.53 -13.35 -3.84
C PRO A 11 -59.10 -13.55 -3.30
N ASP A 12 -58.96 -13.95 -2.03
CA ASP A 12 -57.66 -14.07 -1.35
C ASP A 12 -57.18 -15.53 -1.14
N ARG A 13 -58.02 -16.53 -1.43
CA ARG A 13 -57.64 -17.96 -1.26
C ARG A 13 -56.76 -18.53 -2.38
N SER A 14 -56.68 -17.88 -3.53
CA SER A 14 -55.97 -18.40 -4.72
C SER A 14 -54.57 -17.82 -4.95
N LYS A 15 -54.07 -16.93 -4.07
CA LYS A 15 -52.72 -16.38 -4.25
C LYS A 15 -51.67 -17.46 -3.92
N PRO A 16 -50.82 -17.88 -4.87
CA PRO A 16 -49.77 -18.84 -4.59
C PRO A 16 -48.80 -18.28 -3.55
N LYS A 17 -48.58 -19.02 -2.45
CA LYS A 17 -47.64 -18.62 -1.40
C LYS A 17 -46.25 -18.47 -2.03
N LYS A 18 -45.66 -17.27 -1.93
CA LYS A 18 -44.30 -17.03 -2.39
C LYS A 18 -43.36 -17.96 -1.63
N HIS A 19 -42.59 -18.76 -2.36
CA HIS A 19 -41.59 -19.65 -1.76
C HIS A 19 -40.60 -18.79 -0.96
N ARG A 20 -40.41 -19.11 0.33
CA ARG A 20 -39.41 -18.41 1.16
C ARG A 20 -38.04 -18.70 0.55
N PRO A 21 -37.20 -17.69 0.27
CA PRO A 21 -35.85 -17.97 -0.22
C PRO A 21 -35.15 -18.84 0.83
N GLY A 22 -34.58 -19.96 0.40
CA GLY A 22 -33.76 -20.80 1.28
C GLY A 22 -32.55 -20.03 1.81
N PHE A 23 -31.74 -20.67 2.66
CA PHE A 23 -30.54 -20.06 3.22
C PHE A 23 -29.59 -19.59 2.11
N ALA A 24 -29.58 -18.29 1.83
CA ALA A 24 -28.82 -17.71 0.74
C ALA A 24 -27.36 -17.54 1.15
N VAL A 25 -26.50 -18.44 0.68
CA VAL A 25 -25.05 -18.40 0.89
C VAL A 25 -24.40 -17.51 -0.18
N GLY A 26 -24.65 -16.21 -0.08
CA GLY A 26 -24.06 -15.19 -0.95
C GLY A 26 -23.03 -14.33 -0.21
N PRO A 27 -22.14 -13.61 -0.92
CA PRO A 27 -21.20 -12.68 -0.29
C PRO A 27 -21.91 -11.63 0.56
N ASP A 28 -23.17 -11.32 0.27
CA ASP A 28 -23.97 -10.37 1.04
C ASP A 28 -24.43 -10.89 2.40
N ASN A 29 -24.59 -12.22 2.55
CA ASN A 29 -25.04 -12.91 3.76
C ASN A 29 -23.89 -13.55 4.57
N LEU A 30 -22.65 -13.44 4.12
CA LEU A 30 -21.48 -13.86 4.89
C LEU A 30 -21.10 -12.77 5.91
N PRO A 31 -20.77 -13.12 7.17
CA PRO A 31 -20.21 -12.16 8.13
C PRO A 31 -18.99 -11.49 7.49
N ASP A 32 -18.75 -10.21 7.79
CA ASP A 32 -17.71 -9.38 7.15
C ASP A 32 -16.29 -9.91 7.43
N GLY A 33 -15.95 -10.99 6.74
CA GLY A 33 -14.72 -11.73 6.85
C GLY A 33 -13.76 -11.39 5.72
N THR A 34 -12.51 -11.80 5.90
CA THR A 34 -11.41 -11.55 4.98
C THR A 34 -11.73 -11.92 3.52
N TYR A 35 -12.47 -13.00 3.29
CA TYR A 35 -12.83 -13.45 1.94
C TYR A 35 -13.84 -12.52 1.26
N ARG A 36 -14.87 -12.03 1.96
CA ARG A 36 -15.84 -11.06 1.44
C ARG A 36 -15.13 -9.76 1.01
N ARG A 37 -14.21 -9.26 1.84
CA ARG A 37 -13.41 -8.05 1.53
C ARG A 37 -12.51 -8.24 0.31
N LYS A 38 -11.86 -9.40 0.17
CA LYS A 38 -11.04 -9.74 -1.01
C LYS A 38 -11.88 -9.77 -2.28
N VAL A 39 -13.05 -10.43 -2.25
CA VAL A 39 -13.96 -10.51 -3.40
C VAL A 39 -14.45 -9.13 -3.80
N ILE A 40 -14.86 -8.29 -2.83
CA ILE A 40 -15.27 -6.90 -3.08
C ILE A 40 -14.12 -6.10 -3.72
N LYS A 41 -12.89 -6.26 -3.23
CA LYS A 41 -11.70 -5.58 -3.78
C LYS A 41 -11.43 -6.01 -5.22
N ILE A 42 -11.44 -7.32 -5.50
CA ILE A 42 -11.23 -7.88 -6.85
C ILE A 42 -12.29 -7.35 -7.80
N LYS A 43 -13.57 -7.34 -7.39
CA LYS A 43 -14.67 -6.82 -8.21
C LYS A 43 -14.49 -5.33 -8.53
N LYS A 44 -14.14 -4.51 -7.54
CA LYS A 44 -13.88 -3.08 -7.72
C LYS A 44 -12.72 -2.83 -8.70
N ASP A 45 -11.62 -3.56 -8.56
CA ASP A 45 -10.44 -3.45 -9.44
C ASP A 45 -10.77 -3.84 -10.89
N LEU A 46 -11.51 -4.94 -11.08
CA LEU A 46 -11.92 -5.38 -12.42
C LEU A 46 -12.80 -4.31 -13.12
N ILE A 47 -13.73 -3.71 -12.38
CA ILE A 47 -14.59 -2.63 -12.89
C ILE A 47 -13.77 -1.39 -13.27
N GLN A 48 -12.80 -0.99 -12.43
CA GLN A 48 -11.94 0.16 -12.73
C GLN A 48 -11.09 -0.09 -13.98
N LYS A 49 -10.47 -1.25 -14.11
CA LYS A 49 -9.71 -1.65 -15.30
C LYS A 49 -10.58 -1.62 -16.56
N ALA A 50 -11.80 -2.11 -16.49
CA ALA A 50 -12.73 -2.06 -17.61
C ALA A 50 -13.11 -0.61 -17.97
N LYS A 51 -13.33 0.27 -16.99
CA LYS A 51 -13.60 1.69 -17.21
C LYS A 51 -12.42 2.39 -17.90
N VAL A 52 -11.20 2.16 -17.43
CA VAL A 52 -9.98 2.73 -18.01
C VAL A 52 -9.78 2.24 -19.45
N LYS A 53 -9.98 0.94 -19.71
CA LYS A 53 -9.92 0.40 -21.08
C LYS A 53 -10.96 1.04 -21.99
N LYS A 54 -12.19 1.21 -21.51
CA LYS A 54 -13.26 1.88 -22.27
C LYS A 54 -12.95 3.35 -22.56
N SER A 55 -12.46 4.11 -21.57
CA SER A 55 -12.09 5.51 -21.79
C SER A 55 -10.90 5.65 -22.73
N TYR A 56 -9.89 4.78 -22.60
CA TYR A 56 -8.74 4.75 -23.50
C TYR A 56 -9.15 4.42 -24.93
N ALA A 57 -10.00 3.42 -25.14
CA ALA A 57 -10.53 3.09 -26.46
C ALA A 57 -11.29 4.27 -27.09
N LYS A 58 -12.05 5.04 -26.30
CA LYS A 58 -12.72 6.25 -26.78
C LYS A 58 -11.74 7.36 -27.20
N LEU A 59 -10.68 7.58 -26.42
CA LEU A 59 -9.65 8.57 -26.78
C LEU A 59 -8.89 8.14 -28.05
N LYS A 60 -8.48 6.87 -28.10
CA LYS A 60 -7.81 6.29 -29.27
C LYS A 60 -8.66 6.31 -30.55
N ALA A 61 -9.98 6.25 -30.43
CA ALA A 61 -10.88 6.39 -31.58
C ALA A 61 -11.09 7.85 -32.01
N ARG A 62 -10.90 8.81 -31.09
CA ARG A 62 -11.05 10.25 -31.35
C ARG A 62 -9.77 10.87 -31.91
N GLU A 63 -8.61 10.37 -31.50
CA GLU A 63 -7.32 10.71 -32.11
C GLU A 63 -7.15 9.83 -33.35
N PRO A 64 -7.36 10.33 -34.58
CA PRO A 64 -6.86 9.62 -35.74
C PRO A 64 -5.35 9.46 -35.56
N VAL A 65 -4.88 8.22 -35.71
CA VAL A 65 -3.48 7.87 -35.53
C VAL A 65 -2.70 8.45 -36.71
N ASP A 66 -2.35 9.74 -36.63
CA ASP A 66 -1.20 10.25 -37.36
C ASP A 66 0.00 9.50 -36.79
N THR A 67 0.47 8.52 -37.56
CA THR A 67 1.67 7.75 -37.27
C THR A 67 2.86 8.70 -37.21
N ILE A 68 3.14 9.23 -36.03
CA ILE A 68 4.42 9.85 -35.74
C ILE A 68 5.41 8.69 -35.60
N PRO A 69 6.38 8.53 -36.53
CA PRO A 69 7.43 7.54 -36.35
C PRO A 69 8.21 7.91 -35.09
N ILE A 70 8.35 6.94 -34.20
CA ILE A 70 9.24 7.00 -33.05
C ILE A 70 10.64 7.35 -33.59
N LYS A 71 11.07 8.60 -33.41
CA LYS A 71 12.46 9.00 -33.64
C LYS A 71 13.32 8.32 -32.58
N ASN A 72 13.90 7.19 -32.96
CA ASN A 72 15.11 6.68 -32.34
C ASN A 72 16.17 7.82 -32.39
N PRO A 73 16.80 8.22 -31.26
CA PRO A 73 17.83 9.25 -31.31
C PRO A 73 19.17 8.57 -31.62
N THR A 74 19.39 8.17 -32.87
CA THR A 74 20.73 7.87 -33.36
C THR A 74 20.74 7.98 -34.88
N SER A 75 21.79 8.64 -35.40
CA SER A 75 22.16 8.91 -36.79
C SER A 75 21.55 10.15 -37.49
N GLU A 76 22.46 11.11 -37.74
CA GLU A 76 22.55 12.03 -38.91
C GLU A 76 21.63 13.28 -38.86
N THR A 77 22.06 14.51 -39.15
CA THR A 77 23.04 14.99 -40.13
C THR A 77 23.53 16.39 -39.70
N LEU A 78 24.84 16.63 -39.75
CA LEU A 78 25.44 17.96 -39.67
C LEU A 78 25.09 18.73 -40.95
N SER A 79 24.12 19.64 -40.90
CA SER A 79 23.97 20.68 -41.93
C SER A 79 24.85 21.86 -41.52
N ALA A 80 26.03 21.93 -42.14
CA ALA A 80 26.81 23.16 -42.24
C ALA A 80 26.02 24.20 -43.05
N ASP A 81 26.43 25.47 -42.92
CA ASP A 81 26.00 26.64 -43.70
C ASP A 81 24.77 27.44 -43.23
N VAL A 82 24.76 27.81 -41.95
CA VAL A 82 24.35 29.17 -41.58
C VAL A 82 25.43 29.75 -40.66
N PRO A 83 26.24 30.73 -41.08
CA PRO A 83 27.10 31.44 -40.14
C PRO A 83 26.17 32.24 -39.22
N LEU A 84 25.96 31.75 -37.99
CA LEU A 84 25.38 32.55 -36.91
C LEU A 84 26.36 33.72 -36.66
N GLN A 85 26.14 34.85 -37.33
CA GLN A 85 26.90 36.07 -37.08
C GLN A 85 26.70 36.47 -35.62
N LEU A 86 27.79 36.38 -34.85
CA LEU A 86 27.79 36.69 -33.43
C LEU A 86 27.45 38.18 -33.23
N HIS A 87 26.52 38.49 -32.30
CA HIS A 87 26.06 39.85 -32.00
C HIS A 87 27.25 40.83 -31.80
N PRO A 88 27.18 42.08 -32.30
CA PRO A 88 28.30 43.03 -32.32
C PRO A 88 28.97 43.23 -30.95
N ASP A 89 28.19 43.33 -29.87
CA ASP A 89 28.72 43.45 -28.51
C ASP A 89 29.63 42.28 -28.13
N ARG A 90 29.30 41.06 -28.57
CA ARG A 90 30.11 39.87 -28.28
C ARG A 90 31.41 39.86 -29.07
N GLN A 91 31.44 40.48 -30.25
CA GLN A 91 32.66 40.66 -31.02
C GLN A 91 33.60 41.70 -30.36
N SER A 92 33.04 42.74 -29.74
CA SER A 92 33.83 43.74 -29.01
C SER A 92 34.54 43.15 -27.78
N MET A 93 33.86 42.26 -27.04
CA MET A 93 34.47 41.58 -25.88
C MET A 93 35.60 40.62 -26.25
N LEU A 94 35.56 40.03 -27.45
CA LEU A 94 36.62 39.13 -27.92
C LEU A 94 37.81 39.88 -28.52
N LYS A 95 37.59 41.08 -29.07
CA LYS A 95 38.65 41.93 -29.63
C LYS A 95 39.36 42.78 -28.57
N ALA A 96 38.73 43.01 -27.41
CA ALA A 96 39.37 43.73 -26.31
C ALA A 96 40.59 42.94 -25.81
N PRO A 97 41.79 43.57 -25.73
CA PRO A 97 42.96 42.92 -25.14
C PRO A 97 42.63 42.53 -23.69
N ILE A 98 42.81 41.25 -23.35
CA ILE A 98 42.68 40.77 -21.98
C ILE A 98 43.89 41.32 -21.21
N GLU A 99 43.78 42.55 -20.71
CA GLU A 99 44.70 43.05 -19.70
C GLU A 99 44.61 42.09 -18.51
N LYS A 100 45.76 41.53 -18.10
CA LYS A 100 45.85 40.59 -16.99
C LYS A 100 45.36 41.29 -15.72
N ALA A 101 44.11 41.05 -15.37
CA ALA A 101 43.53 41.45 -14.09
C ALA A 101 44.38 40.85 -12.98
N THR A 102 45.15 41.69 -12.29
CA THR A 102 45.74 41.35 -11.01
C THR A 102 44.60 41.12 -10.01
N PRO A 103 44.62 40.04 -9.19
CA PRO A 103 43.59 39.85 -8.20
C PRO A 103 43.68 40.99 -7.16
N PRO A 104 42.57 41.68 -6.84
CA PRO A 104 42.60 42.74 -5.84
C PRO A 104 43.02 42.18 -4.47
N PRO A 105 43.75 42.95 -3.63
CA PRO A 105 44.14 42.49 -2.31
C PRO A 105 42.90 42.23 -1.47
N ASN A 106 42.86 41.06 -0.83
CA ASN A 106 41.83 40.62 0.11
C ASN A 106 41.61 41.68 1.20
N ARG A 107 40.64 42.58 0.97
CA ARG A 107 40.02 43.34 2.06
C ARG A 107 39.09 42.37 2.78
N ALA A 108 39.60 41.76 3.85
CA ALA A 108 38.78 41.10 4.85
C ALA A 108 37.74 42.12 5.32
N SER A 109 36.52 42.00 4.79
CA SER A 109 35.40 42.80 5.23
C SER A 109 34.71 42.01 6.35
N ASP A 110 34.62 42.63 7.52
CA ASP A 110 33.88 42.19 8.70
C ASP A 110 32.35 42.20 8.47
N THR A 111 31.92 41.60 7.36
CA THR A 111 30.52 41.36 7.03
C THR A 111 30.31 39.88 6.71
N ALA A 112 30.81 39.01 7.59
CA ALA A 112 30.34 37.62 7.69
C ALA A 112 28.91 37.60 8.25
N ARG A 113 27.99 38.29 7.57
CA ARG A 113 26.55 38.13 7.78
C ARG A 113 26.27 36.67 7.47
N HIS A 114 25.77 35.93 8.45
CA HIS A 114 25.38 34.53 8.37
C HIS A 114 24.48 34.26 7.14
N ARG A 115 25.08 34.05 5.97
CA ARG A 115 24.38 33.56 4.80
C ARG A 115 24.31 32.05 4.95
N ALA A 116 23.13 31.54 5.28
CA ALA A 116 22.87 30.11 5.27
C ALA A 116 23.32 29.56 3.91
N LYS A 117 24.21 28.55 3.93
CA LYS A 117 24.67 27.89 2.72
C LYS A 117 23.44 27.30 2.03
N LYS A 118 23.22 27.68 0.77
CA LYS A 118 22.16 27.08 -0.03
C LYS A 118 22.48 25.59 -0.17
N PRO A 119 21.51 24.68 0.05
CA PRO A 119 21.77 23.26 -0.10
C PRO A 119 22.24 22.97 -1.53
N GLY A 120 23.25 22.13 -1.65
CA GLY A 120 23.74 21.61 -2.93
C GLY A 120 22.63 20.95 -3.74
N TYR A 121 22.85 20.83 -5.06
CA TYR A 121 21.83 20.42 -6.04
C TYR A 121 21.07 19.14 -5.66
N PHE A 122 21.76 18.14 -5.07
CA PHE A 122 21.18 16.86 -4.68
C PHE A 122 20.94 16.67 -3.16
N GLU A 123 21.30 17.64 -2.33
CA GLU A 123 21.23 17.47 -0.87
C GLU A 123 19.79 17.29 -0.39
N LYS A 124 18.83 17.96 -1.05
CA LYS A 124 17.40 17.78 -0.76
C LYS A 124 16.92 16.38 -1.11
N GLU A 125 17.37 15.83 -2.23
CA GLU A 125 16.96 14.49 -2.67
C GLU A 125 17.57 13.40 -1.79
N GLN A 126 18.84 13.58 -1.37
CA GLN A 126 19.51 12.70 -0.42
C GLN A 126 18.82 12.71 0.94
N ALA A 127 18.45 13.89 1.46
CA ALA A 127 17.71 13.99 2.71
C ALA A 127 16.36 13.27 2.65
N ILE A 128 15.63 13.38 1.53
CA ILE A 128 14.36 12.67 1.33
C ILE A 128 14.59 11.16 1.25
N ALA A 129 15.66 10.70 0.58
CA ALA A 129 16.00 9.29 0.49
C ALA A 129 16.36 8.70 1.86
N GLU A 130 17.11 9.45 2.68
CA GLU A 130 17.46 9.07 4.05
C GLU A 130 16.24 9.01 4.96
N GLN A 131 15.35 9.99 4.87
CA GLN A 131 14.09 9.99 5.62
C GLN A 131 13.23 8.76 5.27
N LYS A 132 13.09 8.44 3.98
CA LYS A 132 12.35 7.24 3.53
C LYS A 132 13.02 5.96 4.03
N LYS A 133 14.36 5.88 3.98
CA LYS A 133 15.12 4.73 4.49
C LYS A 133 14.95 4.57 6.01
N ALA A 134 14.96 5.67 6.76
CA ALA A 134 14.74 5.67 8.21
C ALA A 134 13.31 5.23 8.56
N GLU A 135 12.30 5.73 7.83
CA GLU A 135 10.89 5.35 8.03
C GLU A 135 10.67 3.84 7.78
N LEU A 136 11.24 3.30 6.70
CA LEU A 136 11.15 1.87 6.39
C LEU A 136 11.82 1.03 7.47
N LYS A 137 13.00 1.43 7.94
CA LYS A 137 13.70 0.76 9.05
C LYS A 137 12.88 0.80 10.33
N ALA A 138 12.28 1.96 10.67
CA ALA A 138 11.43 2.08 11.85
C ALA A 138 10.21 1.14 11.77
N LYS A 139 9.56 1.06 10.60
CA LYS A 139 8.45 0.12 10.34
C LYS A 139 8.89 -1.33 10.46
N GLN A 140 10.06 -1.69 9.94
CA GLN A 140 10.62 -3.03 10.06
C GLN A 140 10.87 -3.40 11.53
N ILE A 141 11.51 -2.50 12.30
CA ILE A 141 11.76 -2.71 13.73
C ILE A 141 10.45 -2.86 14.50
N GLU A 142 9.43 -2.04 14.23
CA GLU A 142 8.13 -2.16 14.89
C GLU A 142 7.44 -3.50 14.56
N TYR A 143 7.50 -3.91 13.28
CA TYR A 143 6.96 -5.19 12.83
C TYR A 143 7.67 -6.36 13.50
N GLU A 144 9.00 -6.34 13.55
CA GLU A 144 9.82 -7.35 14.22
C GLU A 144 9.53 -7.41 15.71
N ARG A 145 9.42 -6.27 16.40
CA ARG A 145 9.03 -6.23 17.82
C ARG A 145 7.68 -6.88 18.04
N ARG A 146 6.67 -6.48 17.26
CA ARG A 146 5.30 -7.04 17.35
C ARG A 146 5.27 -8.52 17.00
N SER A 147 6.06 -8.97 16.04
CA SER A 147 6.20 -10.37 15.65
C SER A 147 6.86 -11.19 16.75
N ASN A 148 7.93 -10.67 17.36
CA ASN A 148 8.66 -11.29 18.45
C ASN A 148 7.78 -11.42 19.70
N GLU A 149 7.04 -10.37 20.09
CA GLU A 149 6.07 -10.43 21.19
C GLU A 149 4.98 -11.50 20.94
N LYS A 150 4.45 -11.57 19.71
CA LYS A 150 3.48 -12.60 19.34
C LYS A 150 4.09 -13.99 19.39
N SER A 151 5.30 -14.17 18.88
CA SER A 151 5.96 -15.47 18.87
C SER A 151 6.30 -15.95 20.28
N GLN A 152 6.71 -15.06 21.18
CA GLN A 152 6.93 -15.36 22.59
C GLN A 152 5.63 -15.80 23.28
N LYS A 153 4.53 -15.05 23.07
CA LYS A 153 3.19 -15.42 23.60
C LYS A 153 2.73 -16.77 23.06
N MET A 154 2.95 -17.05 21.78
CA MET A 154 2.59 -18.34 21.17
C MET A 154 3.44 -19.49 21.73
N LYS A 155 4.76 -19.30 21.87
CA LYS A 155 5.68 -20.27 22.49
C LYS A 155 5.31 -20.56 23.95
N GLU A 156 4.96 -19.54 24.72
CA GLU A 156 4.49 -19.71 26.10
C GLU A 156 3.20 -20.55 26.14
N ARG A 157 2.21 -20.20 25.30
CA ARG A 157 0.96 -20.96 25.18
C ARG A 157 1.20 -22.39 24.75
N GLU A 158 2.08 -22.62 23.78
CA GLU A 158 2.43 -23.94 23.30
C GLU A 158 3.15 -24.75 24.38
N ARG A 159 4.07 -24.13 25.13
CA ARG A 159 4.75 -24.78 26.26
C ARG A 159 3.75 -25.21 27.33
N ILE A 160 2.81 -24.34 27.70
CA ILE A 160 1.74 -24.67 28.66
C ILE A 160 0.86 -25.79 28.10
N ARG A 161 0.42 -25.68 26.83
CA ARG A 161 -0.39 -26.71 26.16
C ARG A 161 0.32 -28.05 26.15
N ARG A 162 1.61 -28.08 25.83
CA ARG A 162 2.44 -29.30 25.79
C ARG A 162 2.62 -29.91 27.17
N LYS A 163 2.94 -29.11 28.19
CA LYS A 163 3.03 -29.59 29.59
C LYS A 163 1.70 -30.19 30.07
N MET A 164 0.58 -29.51 29.82
CA MET A 164 -0.76 -30.01 30.16
C MET A 164 -1.12 -31.28 29.39
N ALA A 165 -0.80 -31.35 28.10
CA ALA A 165 -1.03 -32.54 27.29
C ALA A 165 -0.25 -33.73 27.84
N GLN A 166 1.05 -33.56 28.13
CA GLN A 166 1.90 -34.61 28.71
C GLN A 166 1.42 -35.10 30.08
N ALA A 167 0.85 -34.21 30.89
CA ALA A 167 0.34 -34.53 32.20
C ALA A 167 -1.02 -35.27 32.13
N ARG A 168 -1.84 -34.92 31.13
CA ARG A 168 -3.10 -35.60 30.77
C ARG A 168 -2.89 -36.90 30.00
N THR A 169 -1.74 -37.09 29.36
CA THR A 169 -1.38 -38.36 28.71
C THR A 169 -1.31 -39.44 29.79
N GLY A 170 -2.28 -40.36 29.77
CA GLY A 170 -2.44 -41.43 30.75
C GLY A 170 -1.16 -42.24 30.96
N GLY A 171 -0.93 -42.66 32.20
CA GLY A 171 0.13 -43.62 32.54
C GLY A 171 -0.18 -45.03 32.01
N LYS A 172 0.59 -46.01 32.48
CA LYS A 172 0.45 -47.43 32.09
C LYS A 172 -0.97 -47.98 32.33
N ASN A 173 -1.69 -47.40 33.28
CA ASN A 173 -3.09 -47.73 33.64
C ASN A 173 -4.10 -46.67 33.14
N GLY A 174 -3.71 -45.77 32.23
CA GLY A 174 -4.56 -44.68 31.72
C GLY A 174 -4.81 -43.53 32.70
N GLN A 175 -4.34 -43.61 33.95
CA GLN A 175 -4.53 -42.57 34.96
C GLN A 175 -3.73 -41.29 34.66
N ARG A 176 -4.30 -40.13 35.01
CA ARG A 176 -3.66 -38.82 34.84
C ARG A 176 -2.50 -38.63 35.80
N LYS A 177 -1.47 -37.90 35.37
CA LYS A 177 -0.27 -37.62 36.18
C LYS A 177 -0.47 -36.32 36.97
N LEU A 178 -1.26 -36.39 38.03
CA LEU A 178 -1.67 -35.23 38.85
C LEU A 178 -0.49 -34.38 39.33
N GLY A 179 0.64 -34.99 39.68
CA GLY A 179 1.85 -34.26 40.09
C GLY A 179 2.50 -33.40 38.98
N ARG A 180 2.28 -33.71 37.71
CA ARG A 180 2.72 -32.87 36.58
C ARG A 180 1.69 -31.81 36.22
N GLU A 181 0.41 -32.10 36.45
CA GLU A 181 -0.69 -31.14 36.24
C GLU A 181 -0.65 -30.03 37.30
N SER A 182 -0.39 -30.38 38.56
CA SER A 182 -0.34 -29.43 39.67
C SER A 182 0.67 -28.32 39.44
N VAL A 183 1.87 -28.61 38.93
CA VAL A 183 2.92 -27.60 38.66
C VAL A 183 2.44 -26.54 37.66
N VAL A 184 1.79 -26.95 36.57
CA VAL A 184 1.29 -26.01 35.55
C VAL A 184 0.11 -25.19 36.08
N LEU A 185 -0.75 -25.81 36.88
CA LEU A 185 -1.87 -25.13 37.52
C LEU A 185 -1.39 -24.10 38.55
N LEU A 186 -0.36 -24.42 39.33
CA LEU A 186 0.27 -23.50 40.28
C LEU A 186 0.93 -22.31 39.55
N GLU A 187 1.66 -22.54 38.46
CA GLU A 187 2.22 -21.46 37.61
C GLU A 187 1.10 -20.52 37.11
N LYS A 188 -0.07 -21.07 36.75
CA LYS A 188 -1.23 -20.29 36.28
C LYS A 188 -1.91 -19.50 37.40
N VAL A 189 -2.09 -20.10 38.58
CA VAL A 189 -2.66 -19.42 39.76
C VAL A 189 -1.72 -18.29 40.21
N LYS A 190 -0.42 -18.53 40.27
CA LYS A 190 0.58 -17.50 40.60
C LYS A 190 0.50 -16.28 39.68
N LYS A 191 0.25 -16.48 38.38
CA LYS A 191 0.08 -15.41 37.38
C LYS A 191 -1.27 -14.68 37.46
N LEU A 192 -2.27 -15.27 38.11
CA LEU A 192 -3.58 -14.64 38.33
C LEU A 192 -3.63 -13.86 39.66
N VAL A 193 -2.85 -14.30 40.66
CA VAL A 193 -2.85 -13.75 42.01
C VAL A 193 -1.71 -12.74 42.23
N GLY A 194 -0.60 -12.83 41.49
CA GLY A 194 0.52 -11.88 41.51
C GLY A 194 0.65 -11.12 40.20
#